data_AF-A0A9W6MPN6-F1
#
_entry.id   AF-A0A9W6MPN6-F1
#
_cell.length_a   1.000
_cell.length_b   1.000
_cell.length_c   1.000
_cell.angle_alpha   90.00
_cell.angle_beta   90.00
_cell.angle_gamma   90.00
#
_symmetry.space_group_name_H-M   'P 1'
#
loop_
_entity.id
_entity.type
_entity.pdbx_description
1 polymer ?
#
loop_
_entity_poly.entity_id
_entity_poly.type
_entity_poly.pdbx_seq_one_letter_code
_entity_poly.pdbx_strand_id
1 'polypeptide(L)'
;MTGIMQGAGLVAALLMTAQSDPDPETVRGALVEACEAAGGSPGACACVAREASSRFNERQMRVIVAAMPDMQRVGEPQALADALGFSFDQILNLRQRALRADTVIRSACGAGLSRKD
;
A
#
# COMPACT_ATOMS: atom_id res chain seq x y z
N MET A 1 8.18 52.34 1.02
CA MET A 1 9.29 51.57 0.44
C MET A 1 9.37 50.27 1.23
N THR A 2 8.66 49.22 0.78
CA THR A 2 9.20 48.05 0.02
C THR A 2 10.10 47.16 0.89
N GLY A 3 9.84 45.89 1.13
CA GLY A 3 8.83 44.98 0.56
C GLY A 3 8.79 43.65 1.32
N ILE A 4 7.68 42.94 1.13
CA ILE A 4 7.36 41.61 1.66
C ILE A 4 7.67 40.61 0.53
N MET A 5 8.67 39.75 0.67
CA MET A 5 8.93 38.58 -0.20
C MET A 5 9.96 37.71 0.54
N GLN A 6 9.96 36.38 0.60
CA GLN A 6 9.17 35.31 0.00
C GLN A 6 9.56 34.08 0.85
N GLY A 7 8.61 33.48 1.56
CA GLY A 7 8.87 32.30 2.40
C GLY A 7 7.84 31.19 2.17
N ALA A 8 7.15 31.20 1.03
CA ALA A 8 6.03 30.32 0.72
C ALA A 8 6.34 29.41 -0.50
N GLY A 9 7.57 28.88 -0.57
CA GLY A 9 8.05 28.15 -1.75
C GLY A 9 8.08 26.61 -1.66
N LEU A 10 7.76 25.99 -0.51
CA LEU A 10 8.08 24.57 -0.29
C LEU A 10 6.90 23.67 0.12
N VAL A 11 5.66 24.17 0.08
CA VAL A 11 4.45 23.37 0.41
C VAL A 11 3.58 23.09 -0.82
N ALA A 12 3.89 23.67 -1.99
CA ALA A 12 3.03 23.59 -3.18
C ALA A 12 3.39 22.46 -4.17
N ALA A 13 4.51 21.75 -3.99
CA ALA A 13 4.98 20.76 -4.97
C ALA A 13 4.36 19.36 -4.86
N LEU A 14 3.57 19.07 -3.81
CA LEU A 14 2.92 17.76 -3.63
C LEU A 14 1.48 17.69 -4.18
N LEU A 15 1.00 18.75 -4.84
CA LEU A 15 -0.38 18.86 -5.33
C LEU A 15 -0.53 18.75 -6.86
N MET A 16 0.51 18.35 -7.59
CA MET A 16 0.50 18.31 -9.07
C MET A 16 0.94 16.98 -9.70
N THR A 17 0.50 15.84 -9.15
CA THR A 17 0.38 14.60 -9.93
C THR A 17 -1.04 14.04 -9.80
N ALA A 18 -1.98 14.83 -10.28
CA ALA A 18 -3.31 14.35 -10.58
C ALA A 18 -3.25 13.43 -11.82
N GLN A 19 -3.88 12.25 -11.71
CA GLN A 19 -4.53 11.51 -12.81
C GLN A 19 -3.72 10.50 -13.66
N SER A 20 -2.86 9.70 -13.04
CA SER A 20 -2.60 8.36 -13.61
C SER A 20 -2.64 7.34 -12.48
N ASP A 21 -3.43 6.28 -12.67
CA ASP A 21 -3.27 5.11 -11.83
C ASP A 21 -1.80 4.66 -11.94
N PRO A 22 -1.10 4.47 -10.80
CA PRO A 22 0.30 4.11 -10.82
C PRO A 22 0.47 2.79 -11.55
N ASP A 23 1.52 2.68 -12.37
CA ASP A 23 1.78 1.45 -13.12
C ASP A 23 1.84 0.22 -12.19
N PRO A 24 1.33 -0.96 -12.61
CA PRO A 24 1.33 -2.16 -11.78
C PRO A 24 2.69 -2.53 -11.18
N GLU A 25 3.79 -2.29 -11.89
CA GLU A 25 5.14 -2.55 -11.37
C GLU A 25 5.52 -1.55 -10.26
N THR A 26 5.00 -0.32 -10.30
CA THR A 26 5.19 0.66 -9.21
C THR A 26 4.52 0.18 -7.93
N VAL A 27 3.28 -0.30 -8.01
CA VAL A 27 2.55 -0.82 -6.83
C VAL A 27 3.23 -2.09 -6.29
N ARG A 28 3.71 -2.95 -7.19
CA ARG A 28 4.47 -4.15 -6.80
C ARG A 28 5.78 -3.78 -6.10
N GLY A 29 6.50 -2.78 -6.60
CA GLY A 29 7.71 -2.24 -5.96
C GLY A 29 7.45 -1.71 -4.56
N ALA A 30 6.40 -0.90 -4.38
CA ALA A 30 6.01 -0.38 -3.08
C ALA A 30 5.67 -1.50 -2.06
N LEU A 31 5.10 -2.61 -2.53
CA LEU A 31 4.83 -3.78 -1.69
C LEU A 31 6.13 -4.48 -1.24
N VAL A 32 7.11 -4.62 -2.14
CA VAL A 32 8.44 -5.14 -1.78
C VAL A 32 9.09 -4.25 -0.73
N GLU A 33 9.12 -2.93 -0.96
CA GLU A 33 9.69 -1.95 -0.04
C GLU A 33 9.00 -1.98 1.34
N ALA A 34 7.67 -2.05 1.37
CA ALA A 34 6.90 -2.14 2.62
C ALA A 34 7.20 -3.44 3.40
N CYS A 35 7.38 -4.57 2.68
CA CYS A 35 7.77 -5.84 3.28
C CYS A 35 9.19 -5.80 3.85
N GLU A 36 10.15 -5.22 3.13
CA GLU A 36 11.53 -5.07 3.59
C GLU A 36 11.60 -4.15 4.81
N ALA A 37 10.86 -3.03 4.79
CA ALA A 37 10.71 -2.13 5.93
C ALA A 37 10.07 -2.81 7.16
N ALA A 38 9.29 -3.88 6.95
CA ALA A 38 8.74 -4.71 8.02
C ALA A 38 9.72 -5.79 8.53
N GLY A 39 10.94 -5.87 7.97
CA GLY A 39 11.99 -6.80 8.37
C GLY A 39 12.08 -8.06 7.51
N GLY A 40 11.35 -8.14 6.39
CA GLY A 40 11.49 -9.23 5.43
C GLY A 40 12.81 -9.17 4.65
N SER A 41 13.34 -10.32 4.24
CA SER A 41 14.50 -10.36 3.34
C SER A 41 14.06 -10.07 1.89
N PRO A 42 14.95 -9.55 1.02
CA PRO A 42 14.59 -9.20 -0.35
C PRO A 42 13.95 -10.35 -1.15
N GLY A 43 14.49 -11.57 -1.02
CA GLY A 43 13.94 -12.76 -1.68
C GLY A 43 12.54 -13.14 -1.17
N ALA A 44 12.30 -13.02 0.15
CA ALA A 44 10.99 -13.26 0.74
C ALA A 44 9.99 -12.18 0.28
N CYS A 45 10.38 -10.91 0.24
CA CYS A 45 9.52 -9.81 -0.18
C CYS A 45 9.18 -9.84 -1.67
N ALA A 46 10.10 -10.28 -2.53
CA ALA A 46 9.80 -10.56 -3.93
C ALA A 46 8.76 -11.68 -4.10
N CYS A 47 8.81 -12.73 -3.27
CA CYS A 47 7.78 -13.77 -3.22
C CYS A 47 6.44 -13.21 -2.75
N VAL A 48 6.42 -12.42 -1.66
CA VAL A 48 5.21 -11.78 -1.12
C VAL A 48 4.52 -10.92 -2.19
N ALA A 49 5.29 -10.13 -2.94
CA ALA A 49 4.78 -9.32 -4.03
C ALA A 49 4.12 -10.17 -5.14
N ARG A 50 4.80 -11.25 -5.59
CA ARG A 50 4.25 -12.20 -6.57
C ARG A 50 2.93 -12.82 -6.10
N GLU A 51 2.93 -13.34 -4.89
CA GLU A 51 1.76 -14.01 -4.32
C GLU A 51 0.60 -13.02 -4.14
N ALA A 52 0.87 -11.80 -3.68
CA ALA A 52 -0.14 -10.76 -3.56
C ALA A 52 -0.74 -10.36 -4.92
N SER A 53 0.10 -10.14 -5.94
CA SER A 53 -0.36 -9.77 -7.29
C SER A 53 -1.20 -10.85 -7.96
N SER A 54 -1.03 -12.13 -7.60
CA SER A 54 -1.91 -13.21 -8.11
C SER A 54 -3.31 -13.23 -7.46
N ARG A 55 -3.50 -12.55 -6.33
CA ARG A 55 -4.73 -12.59 -5.51
C ARG A 55 -5.50 -11.28 -5.52
N PHE A 56 -4.81 -10.16 -5.72
CA PHE A 56 -5.35 -8.82 -5.60
C PHE A 56 -5.07 -8.03 -6.88
N ASN A 57 -6.09 -7.31 -7.35
CA ASN A 57 -5.88 -6.36 -8.43
C ASN A 57 -5.12 -5.13 -7.91
N GLU A 58 -4.63 -4.31 -8.84
CA GLU A 58 -3.81 -3.14 -8.53
C GLU A 58 -4.46 -2.16 -7.52
N ARG A 59 -5.75 -1.83 -7.70
CA ARG A 59 -6.48 -0.95 -6.77
C ARG A 59 -6.52 -1.53 -5.36
N GLN A 60 -6.75 -2.84 -5.23
CA GLN A 60 -6.71 -3.54 -3.96
C GLN A 60 -5.30 -3.56 -3.36
N MET A 61 -4.28 -3.78 -4.19
CA MET A 61 -2.89 -3.77 -3.75
C MET A 61 -2.49 -2.39 -3.20
N ARG A 62 -2.93 -1.28 -3.80
CA ARG A 62 -2.66 0.07 -3.27
C ARG A 62 -3.19 0.26 -1.86
N VAL A 63 -4.41 -0.20 -1.57
CA VAL A 63 -5.00 -0.15 -0.22
C VAL A 63 -4.27 -1.10 0.73
N ILE A 64 -3.88 -2.29 0.26
CA ILE A 64 -3.11 -3.26 1.06
C ILE A 64 -1.75 -2.68 1.46
N VAL A 65 -0.99 -2.13 0.51
CA VAL A 65 0.33 -1.52 0.76
C VAL A 65 0.21 -0.38 1.77
N ALA A 66 -0.81 0.47 1.67
CA ALA A 66 -1.04 1.55 2.63
C ALA A 66 -1.32 1.04 4.06
N ALA A 67 -1.86 -0.17 4.19
CA ALA A 67 -2.10 -0.82 5.47
C ALA A 67 -0.88 -1.59 5.99
N MET A 68 0.10 -1.92 5.15
CA MET A 68 1.29 -2.64 5.60
C MET A 68 2.04 -1.79 6.65
N PRO A 69 2.56 -2.43 7.72
CA PRO A 69 2.63 -3.87 7.95
C PRO A 69 1.51 -4.40 8.86
N ASP A 70 0.33 -3.79 8.89
CA ASP A 70 -0.80 -4.21 9.72
C ASP A 70 -2.09 -4.34 8.90
N MET A 71 -2.42 -5.57 8.50
CA MET A 71 -3.62 -5.84 7.71
C MET A 71 -4.94 -5.56 8.44
N GLN A 72 -4.96 -5.33 9.76
CA GLN A 72 -6.16 -4.84 10.44
C GLN A 72 -6.53 -3.42 9.98
N ARG A 73 -5.54 -2.67 9.48
CA ARG A 73 -5.70 -1.29 9.00
C ARG A 73 -6.09 -1.19 7.54
N VAL A 74 -6.39 -2.30 6.85
CA VAL A 74 -6.91 -2.24 5.47
C VAL A 74 -8.16 -1.38 5.41
N GLY A 75 -8.12 -0.33 4.59
CA GLY A 75 -9.12 0.76 4.56
C GLY A 75 -8.63 2.06 5.18
N GLU A 76 -7.48 2.07 5.86
CA GLU A 76 -6.83 3.26 6.37
C GLU A 76 -5.64 3.67 5.47
N PRO A 77 -5.48 4.96 5.14
CA PRO A 77 -6.39 6.06 5.43
C PRO A 77 -7.69 5.97 4.59
N GLN A 78 -8.84 6.29 5.20
CA GLN A 78 -10.16 6.22 4.54
C GLN A 78 -10.21 7.05 3.25
N ALA A 79 -9.53 8.20 3.23
CA ALA A 79 -9.44 9.06 2.04
C ALA A 79 -8.85 8.34 0.81
N LEU A 80 -7.92 7.40 1.00
CA LEU A 80 -7.38 6.59 -0.10
C LEU A 80 -8.41 5.59 -0.62
N ALA A 81 -9.11 4.90 0.30
CA ALA A 81 -10.18 3.97 -0.07
C ALA A 81 -11.31 4.66 -0.84
N ASP A 82 -11.72 5.84 -0.37
CA ASP A 82 -12.75 6.67 -1.00
C ASP A 82 -12.29 7.16 -2.38
N ALA A 83 -11.05 7.65 -2.50
CA ALA A 83 -10.48 8.09 -3.77
C ALA A 83 -10.38 6.97 -4.82
N LEU A 84 -10.24 5.72 -4.37
CA LEU A 84 -10.22 4.52 -5.22
C LEU A 84 -11.62 3.94 -5.47
N GLY A 85 -12.67 4.56 -4.93
CA GLY A 85 -14.06 4.17 -5.12
C GLY A 85 -14.48 2.91 -4.37
N PHE A 86 -13.79 2.57 -3.28
CA PHE A 86 -14.21 1.47 -2.43
C PHE A 86 -15.37 1.89 -1.52
N SER A 87 -16.44 1.11 -1.54
CA SER A 87 -17.47 1.15 -0.49
C SER A 87 -16.95 0.51 0.81
N PHE A 88 -17.63 0.82 1.92
CA PHE A 88 -17.33 0.24 3.23
C PHE A 88 -17.35 -1.30 3.21
N ASP A 89 -18.36 -1.92 2.60
CA ASP A 89 -18.46 -3.38 2.51
C ASP A 89 -17.31 -4.00 1.70
N GLN A 90 -16.88 -3.32 0.63
CA GLN A 90 -15.73 -3.77 -0.16
C GLN A 90 -14.43 -3.68 0.64
N ILE A 91 -14.25 -2.66 1.49
CA ILE A 91 -13.11 -2.56 2.40
C ILE A 91 -13.12 -3.67 3.46
N LEU A 92 -14.27 -3.93 4.08
CA LEU A 92 -14.40 -5.02 5.05
C LEU A 92 -14.08 -6.37 4.40
N ASN A 93 -14.60 -6.62 3.20
CA ASN A 93 -14.30 -7.83 2.45
C ASN A 93 -12.80 -7.92 2.07
N LEU A 94 -12.21 -6.82 1.60
CA LEU A 94 -10.79 -6.76 1.26
C LEU A 94 -9.91 -7.04 2.48
N ARG A 95 -10.23 -6.46 3.63
CA ARG A 95 -9.52 -6.70 4.90
C ARG A 95 -9.53 -8.19 5.27
N GLN A 96 -10.71 -8.81 5.25
CA GLN A 96 -10.84 -10.25 5.56
C GLN A 96 -10.05 -11.12 4.58
N ARG A 97 -10.07 -10.77 3.29
CA ARG A 97 -9.27 -11.47 2.27
C ARG A 97 -7.77 -11.27 2.49
N ALA A 98 -7.32 -10.06 2.82
CA ALA A 98 -5.92 -9.75 3.09
C ALA A 98 -5.40 -10.51 4.31
N LEU A 99 -6.17 -10.56 5.40
CA LEU A 99 -5.81 -11.33 6.61
C LEU A 99 -5.65 -12.82 6.32
N ARG A 100 -6.58 -13.41 5.56
CA ARG A 100 -6.48 -14.83 5.16
C ARG A 100 -5.31 -15.08 4.22
N ALA A 101 -5.11 -14.18 3.25
CA ALA A 101 -4.00 -14.27 2.31
C ALA A 101 -2.66 -14.15 3.04
N ASP A 102 -2.54 -13.29 4.05
CA ASP A 102 -1.31 -13.11 4.83
C ASP A 102 -0.82 -14.44 5.42
N THR A 103 -1.72 -15.25 5.99
CA THR A 103 -1.36 -16.56 6.55
C THR A 103 -0.78 -17.49 5.47
N VAL A 104 -1.40 -17.53 4.29
CA VAL A 104 -0.96 -18.37 3.17
C VAL A 104 0.37 -17.87 2.60
N ILE A 105 0.47 -16.56 2.35
CA ILE A 105 1.66 -15.90 1.83
C ILE A 105 2.84 -16.11 2.79
N ARG A 106 2.63 -15.94 4.09
CA ARG A 106 3.65 -16.16 5.12
C ARG A 106 4.16 -17.59 5.13
N SER A 107 3.26 -18.57 5.00
CA SER A 107 3.65 -19.97 4.91
C SER A 107 4.47 -20.27 3.66
N ALA A 108 4.20 -19.59 2.53
CA ALA A 108 4.89 -19.82 1.26
C ALA A 108 6.23 -19.09 1.17
N CYS A 109 6.28 -17.83 1.63
CA CYS A 109 7.39 -16.92 1.41
C CYS A 109 8.29 -16.73 2.64
N GLY A 110 7.87 -17.17 3.83
CA GLY A 110 8.56 -16.90 5.10
C GLY A 110 8.36 -15.47 5.63
N ALA A 111 7.77 -14.58 4.83
CA ALA A 111 7.32 -13.23 5.18
C ALA A 111 5.88 -13.02 4.69
N GLY A 112 5.17 -12.04 5.25
CA GLY A 112 3.77 -11.76 4.94
C GLY A 112 3.51 -10.30 4.59
N LEU A 113 2.23 -9.98 4.37
CA LEU A 113 1.72 -8.62 4.26
C LEU A 113 1.76 -7.91 5.63
N SER A 114 1.59 -8.65 6.72
CA SER A 114 1.74 -8.15 8.08
C SER A 114 3.14 -8.37 8.66
N ARG A 115 3.55 -7.52 9.61
CA ARG A 115 4.74 -7.77 10.44
C ARG A 115 4.55 -9.10 11.18
N LYS A 116 5.66 -9.83 11.38
CA LYS A 116 5.68 -10.98 12.29
C LYS A 116 5.86 -10.43 13.70
N ASP A 117 4.86 -10.59 14.55
CA ASP A 117 4.94 -10.29 15.99
C ASP A 117 6.07 -11.08 16.67
#